data_AF-A0A968KWJ0-F1
#
_entry.id   AF-A0A968KWJ0-F1
#
_cell.length_a   1.000
_cell.length_b   1.000
_cell.length_c   1.000
_cell.angle_alpha   90.00
_cell.angle_beta   90.00
_cell.angle_gamma   90.00
#
_symmetry.space_group_name_H-M   'P 1'
#
loop_
_entity.id
_entity.type
_entity.pdbx_description
1 polymer ?
#
loop_
_entity_poly.entity_id
_entity_poly.type
_entity_poly.pdbx_seq_one_letter_code
_entity_poly.pdbx_strand_id
1 'polypeptide(L)' 'MGSKEFFINKAIGWALRQYARTDPKAVKKFVKETKELHPLSRREAMKHLED' A
#
# COMPACT_ATOMS: atom_id res chain seq x y z
N MET A 1 7.58 10.86 -3.75
CA MET A 1 7.75 10.79 -2.27
C MET A 1 7.92 9.34 -1.80
N GLY A 2 9.16 8.87 -1.65
CA GLY A 2 9.47 7.61 -0.97
C GLY A 2 10.78 7.81 -0.24
N SER A 3 10.75 7.93 1.09
CA SER A 3 12.00 7.93 1.86
C SER A 3 12.73 6.63 1.54
N LYS A 4 14.05 6.67 1.33
CA LYS A 4 14.88 5.46 1.21
C LYS A 4 14.81 4.57 2.47
N GLU A 5 14.16 5.04 3.52
CA GLU A 5 13.94 4.33 4.77
C GLU A 5 12.95 3.18 4.62
N PHE A 6 13.46 1.97 4.84
CA PHE A 6 12.72 0.72 4.79
C PHE A 6 11.47 0.72 5.69
N PHE A 7 11.60 1.20 6.94
CA PHE A 7 10.53 1.15 7.93
C PHE A 7 9.35 2.05 7.60
N ILE A 8 9.59 3.23 7.02
CA ILE A 8 8.53 4.14 6.57
C ILE A 8 7.71 3.50 5.46
N ASN A 9 8.37 2.94 4.44
CA ASN A 9 7.68 2.27 3.34
C ASN A 9 6.88 1.05 3.83
N LYS A 10 7.42 0.33 4.82
CA LYS A 10 6.72 -0.81 5.44
C LYS A 10 5.49 -0.36 6.24
N ALA A 11 5.60 0.72 7.01
CA ALA A 11 4.49 1.30 7.77
C ALA A 11 3.36 1.78 6.86
N ILE A 12 3.68 2.46 5.75
CA ILE A 12 2.70 2.88 4.74
C ILE A 12 1.95 1.66 4.20
N GLY A 13 2.69 0.61 3.82
CA GLY A 13 2.09 -0.63 3.33
C GLY A 13 1.17 -1.31 4.35
N TRP A 14 1.57 -1.32 5.63
CA TRP A 14 0.76 -1.89 6.71
C TRP A 14 -0.51 -1.08 7.00
N ALA A 15 -0.43 0.24 7.01
CA ALA A 15 -1.60 1.11 7.20
C ALA A 15 -2.63 0.86 6.09
N LEU A 16 -2.19 0.83 4.83
CA LEU A 16 -3.06 0.53 3.69
C LEU A 16 -3.65 -0.89 3.78
N ARG A 17 -2.85 -1.90 4.15
CA ARG A 17 -3.33 -3.27 4.34
C ARG A 17 -4.39 -3.37 5.44
N GLN A 18 -4.20 -2.67 6.58
CA GLN A 18 -5.22 -2.68 7.64
C GLN A 18 -6.52 -2.04 7.15
N TYR A 19 -6.43 -0.91 6.45
CA TYR A 19 -7.62 -0.25 5.92
C TYR A 19 -8.34 -1.09 4.84
N ALA A 20 -7.60 -1.90 4.08
CA ALA A 20 -8.18 -2.80 3.08
C ALA A 20 -9.18 -3.83 3.67
N ARG A 21 -9.12 -4.10 4.98
CA ARG A 21 -10.11 -4.93 5.68
C ARG A 21 -11.47 -4.25 5.80
N THR A 22 -11.49 -2.92 5.72
CA THR A 22 -12.70 -2.07 5.76
C THR A 22 -13.18 -1.74 4.35
N ASP A 23 -12.27 -1.26 3.48
CA ASP A 23 -12.59 -0.98 2.07
C ASP A 23 -11.45 -1.43 1.14
N PRO A 24 -11.51 -2.67 0.61
CA PRO A 24 -10.49 -3.17 -0.30
C PRO A 24 -10.50 -2.46 -1.66
N LYS A 25 -11.66 -1.96 -2.12
CA LYS A 25 -11.77 -1.28 -3.43
C LYS A 25 -11.09 0.08 -3.39
N ALA A 26 -11.26 0.84 -2.32
CA ALA A 26 -10.56 2.11 -2.11
C ALA A 26 -9.05 1.93 -2.09
N VAL A 27 -8.53 0.92 -1.40
CA VAL A 27 -7.08 0.64 -1.38
C VAL A 27 -6.58 0.23 -2.77
N LYS A 28 -7.27 -0.67 -3.48
CA LYS A 28 -6.93 -1.03 -4.87
C LYS A 28 -6.86 0.21 -5.77
N LYS A 29 -7.84 1.12 -5.66
CA LYS A 29 -7.89 2.37 -6.43
C LYS A 29 -6.71 3.30 -6.09
N PHE A 30 -6.52 3.60 -4.80
CA PHE A 30 -5.44 4.48 -4.32
C PHE A 30 -4.05 3.97 -4.77
N VAL A 31 -3.81 2.68 -4.62
CA VAL A 31 -2.53 2.06 -5.01
C VAL A 31 -2.34 2.16 -6.53
N LYS A 32 -3.38 1.95 -7.35
CA LYS A 32 -3.28 2.10 -8.82
C LYS A 32 -3.05 3.54 -9.27
N GLU A 33 -3.72 4.50 -8.65
CA GLU A 33 -3.63 5.92 -9.02
C GLU A 33 -2.32 6.58 -8.54
N THR A 34 -1.79 6.15 -7.40
CA THR A 34 -0.56 6.71 -6.83
C THR A 34 0.69 6.12 -7.47
N LYS A 35 1.17 6.71 -8.57
CA LYS A 35 2.38 6.26 -9.29
C LYS A 35 3.67 6.37 -8.46
N GLU A 36 3.75 7.35 -7.56
CA GLU A 36 4.93 7.57 -6.72
C GLU A 36 5.00 6.66 -5.47
N LEU A 37 4.00 5.81 -5.24
CA LEU A 37 4.01 4.90 -4.10
C LEU A 37 5.17 3.91 -4.23
N HIS A 38 6.02 3.87 -3.20
CA HIS A 38 7.19 3.00 -3.19
C HIS A 38 6.80 1.52 -3.46
N PRO A 39 7.57 0.76 -4.25
CA PRO A 39 7.24 -0.62 -4.62
C PRO A 39 6.98 -1.54 -3.41
N LEU A 40 7.75 -1.38 -2.33
CA LEU A 40 7.52 -2.12 -1.08
C LEU A 40 6.14 -1.82 -0.47
N SER A 41 5.76 -0.54 -0.37
CA SER A 41 4.47 -0.12 0.16
C SER A 41 3.32 -0.68 -0.67
N ARG A 42 3.46 -0.66 -2.01
CA ARG A 42 2.51 -1.25 -2.95
C ARG A 42 2.33 -2.75 -2.72
N ARG A 43 3.43 -3.52 -2.65
CA ARG A 43 3.38 -4.97 -2.42
C ARG A 43 2.76 -5.29 -1.05
N GLU A 44 3.13 -4.54 -0.02
CA GLU A 44 2.58 -4.77 1.31
C GLU A 44 1.07 -4.45 1.35
N ALA A 45 0.63 -3.34 0.74
CA ALA A 45 -0.78 -2.95 0.69
C ALA A 45 -1.68 -3.97 -0.03
N MET A 46 -1.16 -4.62 -1.08
CA MET A 46 -1.93 -5.51 -1.96
C MET A 46 -1.91 -6.99 -1.55
N LYS A 47 -1.14 -7.40 -0.54
CA LYS A 47 -0.86 -8.81 -0.18
C LYS A 47 -2.08 -9.73 0.00
N HIS A 48 -3.25 -9.19 0.36
CA HIS A 48 -4.49 -9.96 0.57
C HIS A 48 -5.60 -9.55 -0.39
N LEU A 49 -5.25 -8.81 -1.45
CA LEU A 49 -6.17 -8.24 -2.43
C LEU A 49 -5.92 -8.78 -3.85
N GLU A 50 -4.86 -9.56 -4.03
CA GLU A 50 -4.59 -10.32 -5.25
C GLU A 50 -5.49 -11.54 -5.26
N ASP A 51 -6.20 -11.73 -6.37
CA ASP A 51 -7.06 -12.90 -6.62
C ASP A 51 -6.22 -14.14 -6.95
#